data_AF-A0A543PFC8-F1
#
_entry.id   AF-A0A543PFC8-F1
#
_cell.length_a   1.000
_cell.length_b   1.000
_cell.length_c   1.000
_cell.angle_alpha   90.00
_cell.angle_beta   90.00
_cell.angle_gamma   90.00
#
_symmetry.space_group_name_H-M   'P 1'
#
loop_
_entity.id
_entity.type
_entity.pdbx_description
1 polymer ?
#
loop_
_entity_poly.entity_id
_entity_poly.type
_entity_poly.pdbx_seq_one_letter_code
_entity_poly.pdbx_strand_id
1 'polypeptide(L)'
;MSDRQGIPARELSDEELERQGVHAHAMRHWVFLHGTAEQFRTHTERMLELEQEYLRRHPQRTWQGSGDAPGAPSRDDRIRDLVQTFSRAITALLDEEPTPGAARGTTQRPDPTEAQAALLRRFAESPGGRLHKLEAHQIARQLTPDSHLVASLYRQDPPLLQAERDARVITDAGRAWLEKHGVPA
;
A
#
# COMPACT_ATOMS: atom_id res chain seq x y z
N MET A 1 22.00 -0.54 4.25
CA MET A 1 22.13 -1.65 3.29
C MET A 1 20.96 -2.58 3.56
N SER A 2 19.84 -2.40 2.88
CA SER A 2 18.63 -3.20 3.16
C SER A 2 18.87 -4.64 2.79
N ASP A 3 18.71 -5.49 3.79
CA ASP A 3 18.77 -6.94 3.72
C ASP A 3 17.69 -7.40 2.72
N ARG A 4 18.11 -7.81 1.52
CA ARG A 4 17.19 -8.25 0.47
C ARG A 4 16.62 -9.57 0.96
N GLN A 5 15.40 -9.56 1.49
CA GLN A 5 14.72 -10.74 2.01
C GLN A 5 14.49 -11.75 0.88
N GLY A 6 15.44 -12.65 0.67
CA GLY A 6 15.36 -13.74 -0.29
C GLY A 6 16.60 -13.88 -1.18
N ILE A 7 16.69 -15.04 -1.83
CA ILE A 7 17.73 -15.37 -2.82
C ILE A 7 17.59 -14.40 -4.02
N PRO A 8 18.67 -13.75 -4.47
CA PRO A 8 18.66 -12.91 -5.69
C PRO A 8 18.09 -13.66 -6.90
N ALA A 9 17.33 -12.99 -7.77
CA ALA A 9 16.64 -13.67 -8.88
C ALA A 9 17.62 -14.45 -9.79
N ARG A 10 18.81 -13.89 -10.01
CA ARG A 10 19.91 -14.51 -10.78
C ARG A 10 20.38 -15.87 -10.22
N GLU A 11 20.16 -16.12 -8.93
CA GLU A 11 20.57 -17.35 -8.22
C GLU A 11 19.44 -18.38 -8.14
N LEU A 12 18.22 -18.03 -8.60
CA LEU A 12 17.09 -18.97 -8.65
C LEU A 12 17.24 -19.96 -9.80
N SER A 13 16.71 -21.18 -9.63
CA SER A 13 16.45 -22.08 -10.75
C SER A 13 15.34 -21.53 -11.65
N ASP A 14 15.23 -22.04 -12.88
CA ASP A 14 14.17 -21.61 -13.81
C ASP A 14 12.76 -21.88 -13.25
N GLU A 15 12.56 -23.06 -12.65
CA GLU A 15 11.29 -23.42 -12.01
C GLU A 15 10.94 -22.50 -10.84
N GLU A 16 11.93 -22.14 -10.02
CA GLU A 16 11.76 -21.24 -8.89
C GLU A 16 11.43 -19.81 -9.36
N LEU A 17 12.13 -19.35 -10.41
CA LEU A 17 11.91 -18.04 -11.02
C LEU A 17 10.48 -17.92 -11.58
N GLU A 18 10.02 -18.93 -12.33
CA GLU A 18 8.67 -18.96 -12.87
C GLU A 18 7.61 -19.01 -11.75
N ARG A 19 7.81 -19.86 -10.74
CA ARG A 19 6.88 -19.98 -9.60
C ARG A 19 6.75 -18.68 -8.82
N GLN A 20 7.89 -18.04 -8.51
CA GLN A 20 7.88 -16.76 -7.81
C GLN A 20 7.27 -15.63 -8.66
N GLY A 21 7.53 -15.62 -9.98
CA GLY A 21 6.93 -14.68 -10.91
C GLY A 21 5.40 -14.77 -10.92
N VAL A 22 4.85 -15.99 -11.05
CA VAL A 22 3.40 -16.23 -10.99
C VAL A 22 2.81 -15.72 -9.67
N HIS A 23 3.44 -16.02 -8.54
CA HIS A 23 2.98 -15.57 -7.24
C HIS A 23 3.02 -14.03 -7.12
N ALA A 24 4.10 -13.39 -7.57
CA ALA A 24 4.24 -11.95 -7.55
C ALA A 24 3.14 -11.26 -8.35
N HIS A 25 2.84 -11.74 -9.56
CA HIS A 25 1.75 -11.21 -10.37
C HIS A 25 0.38 -11.40 -9.73
N ALA A 26 0.10 -12.58 -9.16
CA ALA A 26 -1.17 -12.86 -8.50
C ALA A 26 -1.42 -11.93 -7.30
N MET A 27 -0.36 -11.58 -6.56
CA MET A 27 -0.46 -10.72 -5.37
C MET A 27 -0.45 -9.22 -5.68
N ARG A 28 -0.05 -8.81 -6.89
CA ARG A 28 0.15 -7.40 -7.26
C ARG A 28 -1.04 -6.50 -6.93
N HIS A 29 -2.24 -6.92 -7.31
CA HIS A 29 -3.44 -6.11 -7.10
C HIS A 29 -3.78 -5.96 -5.62
N TRP A 30 -3.64 -7.04 -4.85
CA TRP A 30 -3.87 -7.00 -3.40
C TRP A 30 -2.86 -6.11 -2.69
N VAL A 31 -1.56 -6.22 -3.03
CA VAL A 31 -0.52 -5.38 -2.42
C VAL A 31 -0.71 -3.91 -2.78
N PHE A 32 -1.14 -3.62 -4.02
CA PHE A 32 -1.47 -2.27 -4.45
C PHE A 32 -2.62 -1.64 -3.64
N LEU A 33 -3.71 -2.37 -3.39
CA LEU A 33 -4.87 -1.83 -2.68
C LEU A 33 -4.76 -1.86 -1.15
N HIS A 34 -4.00 -2.82 -0.60
CA HIS A 34 -4.06 -3.13 0.83
C HIS A 34 -2.70 -3.13 1.53
N GLY A 35 -1.61 -3.16 0.77
CA GLY A 35 -0.26 -3.09 1.30
C GLY A 35 0.02 -1.76 2.00
N THR A 36 1.02 -1.75 2.87
CA THR A 36 1.70 -0.51 3.26
C THR A 36 2.56 0.00 2.10
N ALA A 37 2.96 1.27 2.13
CA ALA A 37 3.87 1.82 1.12
C ALA A 37 5.18 1.00 1.02
N GLU A 38 5.70 0.53 2.14
CA GLU A 38 6.90 -0.30 2.21
C GLU A 38 6.69 -1.70 1.62
N GLN A 39 5.53 -2.32 1.89
CA GLN A 39 5.15 -3.60 1.29
C GLN A 39 5.00 -3.48 -0.23
N PHE A 40 4.38 -2.40 -0.70
CA PHE A 40 4.23 -2.14 -2.13
C PHE A 40 5.57 -1.89 -2.82
N ARG A 41 6.46 -1.11 -2.19
CA ARG A 41 7.83 -0.88 -2.68
C ARG A 41 8.60 -2.19 -2.81
N THR A 42 8.67 -2.96 -1.73
CA THR A 42 9.40 -4.24 -1.69
C THR A 42 8.84 -5.25 -2.69
N HIS A 43 7.51 -5.32 -2.81
CA HIS A 43 6.85 -6.21 -3.77
C HIS A 43 7.13 -5.82 -5.22
N THR A 44 7.04 -4.52 -5.54
CA THR A 44 7.36 -4.00 -6.87
C THR A 44 8.81 -4.27 -7.24
N GLU A 45 9.75 -4.02 -6.32
CA GLU A 45 11.18 -4.30 -6.50
C GLU A 45 11.44 -5.78 -6.79
N ARG A 46 10.80 -6.68 -6.03
CA ARG A 46 10.96 -8.13 -6.25
C ARG A 46 10.37 -8.57 -7.59
N MET A 47 9.18 -8.09 -7.95
CA MET A 47 8.54 -8.43 -9.22
C MET A 47 9.40 -7.99 -10.41
N LEU A 48 9.89 -6.76 -10.40
CA LEU A 48 10.77 -6.23 -11.45
C LEU A 48 12.10 -7.00 -11.54
N GLU A 49 12.65 -7.45 -10.41
CA GLU A 49 13.86 -8.28 -10.39
C GLU A 49 13.63 -9.65 -11.07
N LEU A 50 12.51 -10.31 -10.75
CA LEU A 50 12.12 -11.60 -11.33
C LEU A 50 11.85 -11.48 -12.83
N GLU A 51 11.12 -10.44 -13.25
CA GLU A 51 10.83 -10.15 -14.66
C GLU A 51 12.12 -9.93 -15.45
N GLN A 52 13.02 -9.07 -14.96
CA GLN A 52 14.30 -8.81 -15.62
C GLN A 52 15.12 -10.08 -15.81
N GLU A 53 15.21 -10.92 -14.78
CA GLU A 53 15.93 -12.17 -14.88
C GLU A 53 15.27 -13.16 -15.86
N TYR A 54 13.93 -13.25 -15.85
CA TYR A 54 13.19 -14.08 -16.78
C TYR A 54 13.41 -13.65 -18.24
N LEU A 55 13.36 -12.33 -18.51
CA LEU A 55 13.64 -11.80 -19.85
C LEU A 55 15.10 -12.04 -20.27
N ARG A 56 16.04 -11.96 -19.33
CA ARG A 56 17.46 -12.26 -19.59
C ARG A 56 17.67 -13.73 -19.99
N ARG A 57 16.96 -14.67 -19.36
CA ARG A 57 17.03 -16.11 -19.68
C ARG A 57 16.24 -16.50 -20.93
N HIS A 58 15.16 -15.78 -21.21
CA HIS A 58 14.25 -16.07 -22.33
C HIS A 58 14.12 -14.88 -23.31
N PRO A 59 15.22 -14.44 -23.95
CA PRO A 59 15.22 -13.27 -24.85
C PRO A 59 14.32 -13.47 -26.08
N GLN A 60 13.95 -14.71 -26.42
CA GLN A 60 13.05 -15.02 -27.53
C GLN A 60 11.55 -14.98 -27.13
N ARG A 61 11.23 -14.97 -25.83
CA ARG A 61 9.85 -14.89 -25.32
C ARG A 61 9.36 -13.45 -25.19
N THR A 62 10.25 -12.46 -25.17
CA THR A 62 9.85 -11.07 -25.43
C THR A 62 9.41 -11.00 -26.87
N TRP A 63 8.10 -10.86 -27.08
CA TRP A 63 7.45 -10.50 -28.34
C TRP A 63 8.41 -9.84 -29.34
N GLN A 64 8.98 -10.65 -30.23
CA GLN A 64 9.38 -10.21 -31.56
C GLN A 64 8.09 -9.99 -32.34
N GLY A 65 7.47 -8.84 -32.16
CA GLY A 65 6.32 -8.43 -32.94
C GLY A 65 6.27 -6.92 -33.14
N SER A 66 7.29 -6.42 -33.80
CA SER A 66 7.30 -5.14 -34.53
C SER A 66 8.70 -4.94 -35.12
N GLY A 67 9.17 -5.96 -35.85
CA GLY A 67 10.45 -5.93 -36.56
C GLY A 67 10.26 -5.65 -38.05
N ASP A 68 9.34 -6.38 -38.69
CA ASP A 68 9.30 -6.43 -40.16
C ASP A 68 7.98 -5.92 -40.79
N ALA A 69 7.15 -5.21 -40.02
CA ALA A 69 6.05 -4.46 -40.64
C ALA A 69 6.62 -3.16 -41.23
N PRO A 70 6.47 -2.90 -42.54
CA PRO A 70 6.91 -1.63 -43.12
C PRO A 70 6.19 -0.47 -42.40
N GLY A 71 6.97 0.40 -41.74
CA GLY A 71 6.46 1.53 -40.95
C GLY A 71 6.49 1.34 -39.42
N ALA A 72 6.99 0.22 -38.89
CA ALA A 72 7.21 0.09 -37.45
C ALA A 72 8.31 1.06 -36.98
N PRO A 73 8.15 1.74 -35.82
CA PRO A 73 9.17 2.62 -35.27
C PRO A 73 10.46 1.83 -35.01
N SER A 74 11.60 2.46 -35.29
CA SER A 74 12.90 1.82 -35.06
C SER A 74 13.06 1.46 -33.58
N ARG A 75 14.00 0.56 -33.28
CA ARG A 75 14.37 0.27 -31.89
C ARG A 75 14.72 1.55 -31.13
N ASP A 76 15.43 2.47 -31.78
CA ASP A 76 15.89 3.71 -31.19
C ASP A 76 14.73 4.69 -30.95
N ASP A 77 13.75 4.75 -31.85
CA ASP A 77 12.53 5.54 -31.67
C ASP A 77 11.71 5.04 -30.47
N ARG A 78 11.60 3.72 -30.33
CA ARG A 78 10.92 3.10 -29.18
C ARG A 78 11.64 3.38 -27.85
N ILE A 79 12.96 3.30 -27.84
CA ILE A 79 13.76 3.64 -26.67
C ILE A 79 13.56 5.11 -26.31
N ARG A 80 13.61 6.01 -27.30
CA ARG A 80 13.41 7.45 -27.10
C ARG A 80 12.03 7.75 -26.53
N ASP A 81 10.98 7.13 -27.06
CA ASP A 81 9.60 7.31 -26.61
C ASP A 81 9.40 6.82 -25.16
N LEU A 82 9.95 5.66 -24.82
CA LEU A 82 9.94 5.14 -23.45
C LEU A 82 10.63 6.10 -22.48
N VAL A 83 11.84 6.57 -22.82
CA VAL A 83 12.59 7.53 -21.99
C VAL A 83 11.79 8.81 -21.77
N GLN A 84 11.17 9.36 -22.82
CA GLN A 84 10.35 10.57 -22.70
C GLN A 84 9.11 10.34 -21.84
N THR A 85 8.44 9.19 -21.99
CA THR A 85 7.26 8.82 -21.20
C THR A 85 7.60 8.72 -19.72
N PHE A 86 8.67 7.99 -19.37
CA PHE A 86 9.12 7.87 -17.99
C PHE A 86 9.62 9.19 -17.41
N SER A 87 10.34 10.00 -18.19
CA SER A 87 10.77 11.33 -17.75
C SER A 87 9.58 12.20 -17.37
N ARG A 88 8.51 12.23 -18.19
CA ARG A 88 7.29 13.00 -17.87
C ARG A 88 6.60 12.51 -16.61
N ALA A 89 6.50 11.19 -16.44
CA ALA A 89 5.89 10.60 -15.25
C ALA A 89 6.69 10.94 -13.98
N ILE A 90 8.03 10.87 -14.05
CA ILE A 90 8.90 11.23 -12.93
C ILE A 90 8.80 12.72 -12.63
N THR A 91 8.86 13.59 -13.63
CA THR A 91 8.71 15.04 -13.44
C THR A 91 7.37 15.37 -12.79
N ALA A 92 6.26 14.77 -13.22
CA ALA A 92 4.97 14.97 -12.60
C ALA A 92 4.96 14.57 -11.11
N LEU A 93 5.60 13.46 -10.74
CA LEU A 93 5.73 13.04 -9.34
C LEU A 93 6.64 13.96 -8.51
N LEU A 94 7.64 14.58 -9.14
CA LEU A 94 8.53 15.54 -8.48
C LEU A 94 7.87 16.92 -8.31
N ASP A 95 7.01 17.29 -9.26
CA ASP A 95 6.25 18.54 -9.26
C ASP A 95 4.95 18.43 -8.44
N GLU A 96 4.60 17.22 -7.95
CA GLU A 96 3.54 17.05 -6.96
C GLU A 96 3.92 17.78 -5.66
N GLU A 97 3.39 18.99 -5.50
CA GLU A 97 3.42 19.70 -4.23
C GLU A 97 2.83 18.78 -3.14
N PRO A 98 3.55 18.55 -2.03
CA PRO A 98 2.98 17.79 -0.92
C PRO A 98 1.67 18.46 -0.53
N THR A 99 0.57 17.71 -0.51
CA THR A 99 -0.75 18.24 -0.14
C THR A 99 -0.59 19.12 1.11
N PRO A 100 -0.92 20.43 1.04
CA PRO A 100 -0.73 21.34 2.17
C PRO A 100 -1.58 20.84 3.36
N GLY A 101 -0.94 20.10 4.26
CA GLY A 101 -1.59 19.28 5.28
C GLY A 101 -0.73 18.09 5.73
N ALA A 102 0.02 17.47 4.81
CA ALA A 102 0.91 16.34 5.14
C ALA A 102 2.20 16.78 5.85
N ALA A 103 2.73 17.96 5.53
CA ALA A 103 3.95 18.52 6.15
C ALA A 103 3.67 19.47 7.33
N ARG A 104 2.39 19.71 7.67
CA ARG A 104 1.98 20.53 8.83
C ARG A 104 1.61 19.69 10.05
N GLY A 105 1.95 18.41 10.06
CA GLY A 105 2.02 17.65 11.29
C GLY A 105 3.06 18.30 12.18
N THR A 106 2.60 18.94 13.25
CA THR A 106 3.44 19.35 14.37
C THR A 106 4.43 18.21 14.68
N THR A 107 5.67 18.53 15.01
CA THR A 107 6.69 17.56 15.47
C THR A 107 6.30 16.83 16.77
N GLN A 108 5.09 17.06 17.25
CA GLN A 108 4.43 16.35 18.33
C GLN A 108 3.81 15.06 17.76
N ARG A 109 4.33 13.90 18.18
CA ARG A 109 3.62 12.62 17.96
C ARG A 109 2.16 12.81 18.41
N PRO A 110 1.15 12.56 17.55
CA PRO A 110 -0.25 12.69 17.93
C PRO A 110 -0.51 11.92 19.23
N ASP A 111 -1.22 12.51 20.18
CA ASP A 111 -1.55 11.84 21.44
C ASP A 111 -2.31 10.54 21.09
N PRO A 112 -1.82 9.36 21.51
CA PRO A 112 -2.49 8.09 21.25
C PRO A 112 -3.96 8.09 21.71
N THR A 113 -4.26 8.79 22.80
CA THR A 113 -5.62 8.93 23.34
C THR A 113 -6.50 9.76 22.40
N GLU A 114 -5.96 10.85 21.86
CA GLU A 114 -6.66 11.71 20.91
C GLU A 114 -6.92 11.00 19.58
N ALA A 115 -5.94 10.26 19.05
CA ALA A 115 -6.10 9.44 17.86
C ALA A 115 -7.15 8.33 18.07
N GLN A 116 -7.17 7.71 19.26
CA GLN A 116 -8.21 6.74 19.64
C GLN A 116 -9.60 7.39 19.68
N ALA A 117 -9.74 8.55 20.32
CA ALA A 117 -10.99 9.29 20.38
C ALA A 117 -11.48 9.71 19.00
N ALA A 118 -10.59 10.22 18.14
CA ALA A 118 -10.91 10.57 16.76
C ALA A 118 -11.41 9.36 15.96
N LEU A 119 -10.77 8.20 16.10
CA LEU A 119 -11.18 6.98 15.42
C LEU A 119 -12.56 6.50 15.91
N LEU A 120 -12.77 6.43 17.22
CA LEU A 120 -14.06 6.01 17.80
C LEU A 120 -15.19 6.98 17.44
N ARG A 121 -14.89 8.28 17.31
CA ARG A 121 -15.86 9.27 16.82
C ARG A 121 -16.33 8.95 15.40
N ARG A 122 -15.42 8.58 14.49
CA ARG A 122 -15.78 8.15 13.12
C ARG A 122 -16.69 6.93 13.12
N PHE A 123 -16.46 5.96 14.02
CA PHE A 123 -17.39 4.85 14.18
C PHE A 123 -18.76 5.31 14.67
N ALA A 124 -18.81 6.15 15.71
CA ALA A 124 -20.06 6.63 16.30
C ALA A 124 -20.93 7.44 15.32
N GLU A 125 -20.30 8.24 14.45
CA GLU A 125 -20.96 9.03 13.40
C GLU A 125 -21.42 8.17 12.21
N SER A 126 -20.86 6.98 12.04
CA SER A 126 -21.21 6.10 10.93
C SER A 126 -22.54 5.38 11.17
N PRO A 127 -23.37 5.16 10.13
CA PRO A 127 -24.68 4.53 10.28
C PRO A 127 -24.62 3.17 11.00
N GLY A 128 -25.23 3.07 12.18
CA GLY A 128 -25.21 1.84 12.98
C GLY A 128 -23.87 1.56 13.66
N GLY A 129 -23.04 2.59 13.88
CA GLY A 129 -21.81 2.47 14.66
C GLY A 129 -20.71 1.67 13.99
N ARG A 130 -20.77 1.50 12.65
CA ARG A 130 -19.99 0.50 11.92
C ARG A 130 -19.20 1.09 10.76
N LEU A 131 -18.02 0.54 10.53
CA LEU A 131 -17.19 0.82 9.37
C LEU A 131 -16.71 -0.49 8.74
N HIS A 132 -16.46 -0.48 7.44
CA HIS A 132 -15.81 -1.61 6.80
C HIS A 132 -14.37 -1.77 7.34
N LYS A 133 -13.88 -3.01 7.46
CA LYS A 133 -12.55 -3.29 8.06
C LYS A 133 -11.43 -2.51 7.38
N LEU A 134 -11.46 -2.40 6.06
CA LEU A 134 -10.43 -1.69 5.29
C LEU A 134 -10.48 -0.19 5.55
N GLU A 135 -11.68 0.37 5.60
CA GLU A 135 -11.91 1.80 5.86
C GLU A 135 -11.44 2.18 7.27
N ALA A 136 -11.75 1.35 8.28
CA ALA A 136 -11.27 1.55 9.65
C ALA A 136 -9.74 1.59 9.71
N HIS A 137 -9.05 0.71 8.99
CA HIS A 137 -7.59 0.70 8.90
C HIS A 137 -7.04 1.91 8.13
N GLN A 138 -7.71 2.36 7.06
CA GLN A 138 -7.30 3.55 6.31
C GLN A 138 -7.42 4.81 7.18
N ILE A 139 -8.55 5.00 7.88
CA ILE A 139 -8.74 6.13 8.81
C ILE A 139 -7.68 6.09 9.92
N ALA A 140 -7.43 4.91 10.50
CA ALA A 140 -6.45 4.77 11.57
C ALA A 140 -5.01 5.10 11.12
N ARG A 141 -4.65 4.86 9.85
CA ARG A 141 -3.36 5.29 9.26
C ARG A 141 -3.29 6.80 9.06
N GLN A 142 -4.41 7.48 8.78
CA GLN A 142 -4.45 8.94 8.67
C GLN A 142 -4.28 9.61 10.04
N LEU A 143 -4.76 8.97 11.11
CA LEU A 143 -4.68 9.50 12.48
C LEU A 143 -3.33 9.24 13.15
N THR A 144 -2.66 8.14 12.83
CA THR A 144 -1.33 7.83 13.37
C THR A 144 -0.50 6.98 12.40
N PRO A 145 0.80 7.32 12.17
CA PRO A 145 1.66 6.58 11.24
C PRO A 145 1.91 5.11 11.64
N ASP A 146 1.94 4.81 12.95
CA ASP A 146 2.34 3.51 13.52
C ASP A 146 1.15 2.55 13.75
N SER A 147 0.09 2.64 12.94
CA SER A 147 -1.27 2.26 13.34
C SER A 147 -1.54 0.76 13.58
N HIS A 148 -1.14 0.27 14.75
CA HIS A 148 -1.77 -0.84 15.48
C HIS A 148 -3.03 -0.41 16.24
N LEU A 149 -3.50 0.83 16.02
CA LEU A 149 -4.60 1.44 16.76
C LEU A 149 -5.88 0.62 16.68
N VAL A 150 -6.33 0.24 15.47
CA VAL A 150 -7.54 -0.61 15.32
C VAL A 150 -7.39 -1.92 16.11
N ALA A 151 -6.19 -2.50 16.12
CA ALA A 151 -5.91 -3.76 16.80
C ALA A 151 -5.83 -3.63 18.33
N SER A 152 -5.51 -2.45 18.87
CA SER A 152 -5.53 -2.23 20.32
C SER A 152 -6.96 -2.17 20.86
N LEU A 153 -7.91 -1.65 20.07
CA LEU A 153 -9.32 -1.48 20.50
C LEU A 153 -10.07 -2.79 20.75
N TYR A 154 -9.67 -3.91 20.13
CA TYR A 154 -10.22 -5.24 20.46
C TYR A 154 -9.63 -5.84 21.73
N ARG A 155 -8.44 -5.39 22.14
CA ARG A 155 -7.67 -5.99 23.24
C ARG A 155 -7.87 -5.26 24.58
N GLN A 156 -8.54 -4.10 24.56
CA GLN A 156 -8.92 -3.41 25.78
C GLN A 156 -10.01 -4.18 26.52
N ASP A 157 -10.08 -3.99 27.83
CA ASP A 157 -11.10 -4.59 28.69
C ASP A 157 -11.86 -3.48 29.43
N PRO A 158 -13.14 -3.24 29.10
CA PRO A 158 -13.92 -3.89 28.04
C PRO A 158 -13.47 -3.50 26.60
N PRO A 159 -13.69 -4.35 25.59
CA PRO A 159 -13.30 -4.05 24.21
C PRO A 159 -14.10 -2.89 23.65
N LEU A 160 -13.43 -1.97 22.97
CA LEU A 160 -14.06 -0.75 22.42
C LEU A 160 -14.60 -0.96 21.01
N LEU A 161 -14.08 -1.96 20.29
CA LEU A 161 -14.60 -2.42 19.01
C LEU A 161 -14.88 -3.92 19.05
N GLN A 162 -15.86 -4.35 18.26
CA GLN A 162 -16.12 -5.76 17.94
C GLN A 162 -16.01 -6.01 16.44
N ALA A 163 -15.64 -7.24 16.07
CA ALA A 163 -15.55 -7.66 14.69
C ALA A 163 -16.83 -8.40 14.25
N GLU A 164 -17.46 -7.93 13.18
CA GLU A 164 -18.63 -8.55 12.57
C GLU A 164 -18.36 -8.79 11.08
N ARG A 165 -17.86 -9.98 10.72
CA ARG A 165 -17.41 -10.29 9.36
C ARG A 165 -16.47 -9.21 8.82
N ASP A 166 -16.91 -8.48 7.79
CA ASP A 166 -16.17 -7.40 7.14
C ASP A 166 -16.39 -6.02 7.76
N ALA A 167 -17.27 -5.92 8.77
CA ALA A 167 -17.51 -4.70 9.52
C ALA A 167 -16.77 -4.72 10.86
N ARG A 168 -16.45 -3.53 11.36
CA ARG A 168 -16.05 -3.23 12.73
C ARG A 168 -17.12 -2.35 13.34
N VAL A 169 -17.52 -2.66 14.56
CA VAL A 169 -18.64 -2.00 15.21
C VAL A 169 -18.17 -1.48 16.57
N ILE A 170 -18.48 -0.22 16.86
CA ILE A 170 -18.22 0.36 18.18
C ILE A 170 -19.17 -0.24 19.23
N THR A 171 -18.57 -0.71 20.31
CA THR A 171 -19.30 -1.28 21.45
C THR A 171 -19.87 -0.17 22.34
N ASP A 172 -20.74 -0.52 23.27
CA ASP A 172 -21.23 0.45 24.26
C ASP A 172 -20.10 0.94 25.19
N ALA A 173 -19.13 0.08 25.47
CA ALA A 173 -17.89 0.48 26.13
C ALA A 173 -17.09 1.50 25.30
N GLY A 174 -16.98 1.30 23.99
CA GLY A 174 -16.37 2.24 23.06
C GLY A 174 -17.06 3.61 23.07
N ARG A 175 -18.40 3.63 23.06
CA ARG A 175 -19.21 4.85 23.16
C ARG A 175 -18.98 5.57 24.50
N ALA A 176 -19.08 4.85 25.62
CA ALA A 176 -18.86 5.41 26.95
C ALA A 176 -17.41 5.91 27.15
N TRP A 177 -16.43 5.23 26.55
CA TRP A 177 -15.05 5.68 26.55
C TRP A 177 -14.90 6.99 25.77
N LEU A 178 -15.54 7.09 24.60
CA LEU A 178 -15.54 8.29 23.77
C LEU A 178 -16.19 9.49 24.47
N GLU A 179 -17.28 9.29 25.21
CA GLU A 179 -17.91 10.36 26.00
C GLU A 179 -16.99 10.93 27.08
N LYS A 180 -16.12 10.09 27.66
CA LYS A 180 -15.19 10.50 28.72
C LYS A 180 -13.91 11.17 28.20
N HIS A 181 -13.47 10.81 27.00
CA HIS A 181 -12.16 11.22 26.45
C HIS A 181 -12.27 12.03 25.15
N GLY A 182 -13.47 12.19 24.61
CA GLY A 182 -13.74 13.04 23.46
C GLY A 182 -13.68 14.50 23.88
N VAL A 183 -12.67 15.23 23.42
CA VAL A 183 -12.70 16.69 23.45
C VAL A 183 -13.93 17.16 22.67
N PRO A 184 -14.76 18.07 23.20
CA PRO A 184 -15.85 18.67 22.43
C PRO A 184 -15.27 19.37 21.20
N ALA A 185 -15.97 19.24 20.07
CA ALA A 185 -15.58 19.80 18.79
C ALA A 185 -15.37 21.33 18.85
#